data_AF-A0A7C4RCJ6-F1
#
_entry.id   AF-A0A7C4RCJ6-F1
#
_cell.length_a   1.000
_cell.length_b   1.000
_cell.length_c   1.000
_cell.angle_alpha   90.00
_cell.angle_beta   90.00
_cell.angle_gamma   90.00
#
_symmetry.space_group_name_H-M   'P 1'
#
loop_
_entity.id
_entity.type
_entity.pdbx_description
1 polymer ?
#
loop_
_entity_poly.entity_id
_entity_poly.type
_entity_poly.pdbx_seq_one_letter_code
_entity_poly.pdbx_strand_id
1 'polypeptide(L)' 'MIGQILQLIALISVFCGLTVIYFFIAVYMSVKKFGGNLERRHTYVILGLAIVFFTISIILSILGSTISV' A
#
# COMPACT_ATOMS: atom_id res chain seq x y z
N MET A 1 -8.60 -21.07 -12.24
CA MET A 1 -7.55 -21.21 -11.20
C MET A 1 -6.58 -20.03 -11.19
N ILE A 2 -5.95 -19.66 -12.31
CA ILE A 2 -4.94 -18.58 -12.32
C ILE A 2 -5.52 -17.19 -11.98
N GLY A 3 -6.76 -16.89 -12.39
CA GLY A 3 -7.44 -15.63 -12.04
C GLY A 3 -7.69 -15.47 -10.53
N GLN A 4 -8.05 -16.55 -9.83
CA GLN A 4 -8.21 -16.54 -8.37
C GLN A 4 -6.89 -16.28 -7.64
N ILE A 5 -5.76 -16.81 -8.16
CA ILE A 5 -4.43 -16.55 -7.61
C ILE A 5 -4.06 -15.07 -7.77
N LEU A 6 -4.34 -14.47 -8.94
CA LEU A 6 -4.09 -13.04 -9.17
C LEU A 6 -4.93 -12.16 -8.24
N GLN A 7 -6.20 -12.52 -8.01
CA GLN A 7 -7.06 -11.81 -7.05
C GLN A 7 -6.55 -11.95 -5.60
N LEU A 8 -6.05 -13.12 -5.21
CA LEU A 8 -5.43 -13.33 -3.90
C LEU A 8 -4.17 -12.47 -3.73
N ILE A 9 -3.31 -12.42 -4.74
CA ILE A 9 -2.11 -11.57 -4.73
C ILE A 9 -2.49 -10.09 -4.66
N ALA A 10 -3.51 -9.65 -5.41
CA ALA A 10 -4.05 -8.30 -5.34
C ALA A 10 -4.50 -7.97 -3.92
N LEU A 11 -5.22 -8.88 -3.24
CA LEU A 11 -5.66 -8.70 -1.87
C LEU A 11 -4.48 -8.58 -0.89
N ILE A 12 -3.47 -9.46 -0.98
CA ILE A 12 -2.26 -9.41 -0.17
C ILE A 12 -1.52 -8.06 -0.36
N SER A 13 -1.44 -7.59 -1.60
CA SER A 13 -0.81 -6.33 -1.96
C SER A 13 -1.55 -5.12 -1.35
N VAL A 14 -2.89 -5.14 -1.30
CA VAL A 14 -3.69 -4.14 -0.59
C VAL A 14 -3.36 -4.13 0.91
N PHE A 15 -3.30 -5.30 1.54
CA PHE A 15 -2.93 -5.40 2.96
C PHE A 15 -1.53 -4.85 3.20
N CYS A 16 -0.57 -5.13 2.32
CA CYS A 16 0.79 -4.60 2.40
C CYS A 16 0.79 -3.05 2.34
N GLY A 17 0.04 -2.46 1.41
CA GLY A 17 -0.13 -1.01 1.31
C GLY A 17 -0.73 -0.39 2.57
N LEU A 18 -1.76 -1.02 3.16
CA LEU A 18 -2.36 -0.58 4.42
C LEU A 18 -1.38 -0.66 5.60
N THR A 19 -0.57 -1.73 5.69
CA THR A 19 0.45 -1.87 6.73
C THR A 19 1.50 -0.76 6.65
N VAL A 20 1.96 -0.40 5.44
CA VAL A 20 2.92 0.70 5.24
C VAL A 20 2.33 2.03 5.72
N ILE A 21 1.08 2.34 5.37
CA ILE A 21 0.38 3.54 5.84
C ILE A 21 0.29 3.54 7.37
N TYR A 22 -0.11 2.42 7.97
CA TYR A 22 -0.29 2.31 9.41
C TYR A 22 1.03 2.51 10.17
N PHE A 23 2.11 1.89 9.69
CA PHE A 23 3.46 2.08 10.21
C PHE A 23 3.86 3.55 10.15
N PHE A 24 3.59 4.23 9.04
CA PHE A 24 3.90 5.65 8.89
C PHE A 24 3.12 6.54 9.85
N ILE A 25 1.82 6.28 10.03
CA ILE A 25 1.01 7.01 11.00
C ILE A 25 1.60 6.84 12.41
N ALA A 26 2.05 5.63 12.77
CA ALA A 26 2.69 5.37 14.06
C ALA A 26 4.02 6.15 14.22
N VAL A 27 4.86 6.17 13.17
CA VAL A 27 6.10 6.96 13.15
C VAL A 27 5.80 8.46 13.25
N TYR A 28 4.82 8.97 12.49
CA TYR A 28 4.42 10.37 12.52
C TYR A 28 3.94 10.81 13.90
N MET A 29 3.06 10.02 14.54
CA MET A 29 2.60 10.28 15.90
C MET A 29 3.76 10.27 16.91
N SER A 30 4.70 9.33 16.75
CA SER A 30 5.88 9.23 17.60
C SER A 30 6.77 10.47 17.47
N VAL A 31 7.15 10.84 16.24
CA VAL A 31 7.99 12.02 15.96
C VAL A 31 7.35 13.30 16.48
N LYS A 32 6.04 13.48 16.25
CA LYS A 32 5.28 14.64 16.76
C LYS A 32 5.29 14.70 18.29
N LYS A 33 5.19 13.55 18.98
CA LYS A 33 5.22 13.47 20.45
C LYS A 33 6.58 13.90 21.04
N PHE A 34 7.68 13.66 20.32
CA PHE A 34 9.03 14.06 20.75
C PHE A 34 9.47 15.44 20.24
N GLY A 35 8.57 16.24 19.66
CA GLY A 35 8.89 17.57 19.15
C GLY A 35 9.79 17.57 17.90
N GLY A 36 9.95 16.42 17.24
CA GLY A 36 10.68 16.31 15.99
C GLY A 36 9.84 16.80 14.80
N ASN A 37 10.52 17.27 13.75
CA ASN A 37 9.90 17.56 12.46
C ASN A 37 10.26 16.47 11.46
N LEU A 38 9.24 15.83 10.88
CA LEU A 38 9.43 14.95 9.74
C LEU A 38 9.68 15.78 8.49
N GLU A 39 10.76 15.46 7.77
CA GLU A 39 11.01 16.05 6.47
C GLU A 39 9.87 15.71 5.52
N ARG A 40 9.36 16.72 4.79
CA ARG A 40 8.31 16.53 3.79
C ARG A 40 8.66 15.46 2.77
N ARG A 41 9.96 15.30 2.46
CA ARG A 41 10.49 14.26 1.57
C ARG A 41 10.08 12.86 2.01
N HIS A 42 10.13 12.54 3.30
CA HIS A 42 9.80 11.20 3.80
C HIS A 42 8.31 10.90 3.68
N THR A 43 7.46 11.91 3.94
CA THR A 43 6.01 11.79 3.74
C THR A 43 5.66 11.50 2.29
N TYR A 44 6.27 12.22 1.33
CA TYR A 44 6.02 11.99 -0.09
C TYR A 44 6.52 10.63 -0.58
N VAL A 45 7.67 10.15 -0.09
CA VAL A 45 8.19 8.81 -0.44
C VAL A 45 7.22 7.73 0.01
N ILE A 46 6.72 7.83 1.25
CA ILE A 46 5.83 6.80 1.81
C ILE A 46 4.45 6.84 1.16
N LEU A 47 3.92 8.04 0.92
CA LEU A 47 2.69 8.21 0.16
C LEU A 47 2.83 7.63 -1.26
N GLY A 48 3.94 7.91 -1.94
CA GLY A 48 4.25 7.35 -3.25
C GLY A 48 4.33 5.82 -3.23
N LEU A 49 4.99 5.24 -2.22
CA LEU A 49 5.09 3.79 -2.05
C LEU A 49 3.69 3.15 -1.87
N ALA A 50 2.85 3.75 -1.03
CA ALA A 50 1.47 3.28 -0.83
C ALA A 50 0.67 3.32 -2.13
N ILE A 51 0.75 4.43 -2.88
CA ILE A 51 0.08 4.57 -4.18
C ILE A 51 0.51 3.46 -5.13
N VAL A 52 1.81 3.16 -5.23
CA VAL A 52 2.33 2.08 -6.09
C VAL A 52 1.71 0.72 -5.72
N PHE A 53 1.67 0.38 -4.43
CA PHE A 53 1.01 -0.85 -3.98
C PHE A 53 -0.46 -0.91 -4.37
N PHE A 54 -1.22 0.18 -4.17
CA PHE A 54 -2.62 0.23 -4.56
C PHE A 54 -2.83 0.12 -6.08
N THR A 55 -2.04 0.83 -6.88
CA THR A 55 -2.12 0.78 -8.34
C THR A 55 -1.83 -0.63 -8.87
N ILE A 56 -0.77 -1.28 -8.38
CA ILE A 56 -0.46 -2.68 -8.75
C ILE A 56 -1.60 -3.61 -8.36
N SER A 57 -2.17 -3.42 -7.17
CA SER A 57 -3.30 -4.24 -6.69
C SER A 57 -4.54 -4.10 -7.59
N ILE A 58 -4.85 -2.88 -8.04
CA ILE A 58 -5.97 -2.62 -8.96
C ILE A 58 -5.74 -3.33 -10.30
N ILE A 59 -4.54 -3.21 -10.87
CA ILE A 59 -4.18 -3.86 -12.15
C ILE A 59 -4.31 -5.38 -12.04
N LEU A 60 -3.75 -5.96 -10.98
CA LEU A 60 -3.83 -7.40 -10.73
C LEU A 60 -5.26 -7.88 -10.50
N SER A 61 -6.08 -7.08 -9.82
CA SER A 61 -7.49 -7.38 -9.59
C SER A 61 -8.29 -7.39 -10.91
N ILE A 62 -8.08 -6.39 -11.78
CA ILE A 62 -8.72 -6.31 -13.11
C ILE A 62 -8.30 -7.50 -13.97
N LEU A 63 -6.99 -7.79 -14.06
CA LEU A 63 -6.47 -8.93 -14.82
C LEU A 63 -6.96 -10.27 -14.26
N GLY A 64 -7.00 -10.42 -12.93
CA GLY A 64 -7.50 -11.62 -12.28
C GLY A 64 -8.99 -11.84 -12.56
N SER A 65 -9.78 -10.77 -12.59
CA SER A 65 -11.21 -10.80 -12.90
C SER A 65 -11.48 -11.19 -14.36
N THR A 66 -10.74 -10.65 -15.32
CA THR A 66 -10.98 -10.96 -16.75
C THR A 66 -10.61 -12.39 -17.12
N ILE A 67 -9.58 -12.97 -16.49
CA ILE A 67 -9.13 -14.35 -16.74
C ILE A 67 -9.97 -15.37 -15.95
N SER A 68 -10.72 -14.92 -14.93
CA SER A 68 -11.60 -15.79 -14.13
C SER A 68 -12.98 -16.03 -14.73
N VAL A 69 -13.40 -15.20 -15.70
CA VAL A 69 -14.61 -15.39 -16.52
C VAL A 69 -14.32 -16.47 -17.57
#